data_AF-A0A8J7MC39-F1
#
_entry.id   AF-A0A8J7MC39-F1
#
_cell.length_a   1.000
_cell.length_b   1.000
_cell.length_c   1.000
_cell.angle_alpha   90.00
_cell.angle_beta   90.00
_cell.angle_gamma   90.00
#
_symmetry.space_group_name_H-M   'P 1'
#
loop_
_entity.id
_entity.type
_entity.pdbx_description
1 polymer ?
#
loop_
_entity_poly.entity_id
_entity_poly.type
_entity_poly.pdbx_seq_one_letter_code
_entity_poly.pdbx_strand_id
1 'polypeptide(L)'
;MATARYLSPYRKHRSAVYHCISRVVDRRFILGDTERELFVGLMRNCETFYGVKILSYCVMSNHFHLLVEVPKEGEVEIDDDEFLRRVKALYSPSYYAEVKQIFYNLLETASQDAEGNSSRVAADNFKRQYTSRMHDLGNFMKSLKQRFSRWYNRHNNRDGYLWSGRYTSVLVQAGYVARIMSTYIDLNPVRAGMVEKPDAYRWCSYGAALAGDKRARRGLCRVLWLKDEMPNSAAENQPWDEENARHYWTDGCAERYRVLLYTDAEQTFKDIMTRDGQWVKAQVRKGVSKEEIEKVSEANGQVNMAYLLRHKVRHFSDGMVIGSQTYLNEVFQQTKEWFGEKRKSGARKMKSKHWRQSPKEVCAMRDLQQ
;
A
#
# COMPACT_ATOMS: atom_id res chain seq x y z
N MET A 1 -24.16 7.79 -21.02
CA MET A 1 -23.09 8.82 -21.11
C MET A 1 -22.07 8.55 -20.01
N ALA A 2 -20.79 8.39 -20.37
CA ALA A 2 -19.74 8.12 -19.40
C ALA A 2 -19.47 9.39 -18.57
N THR A 3 -19.94 9.42 -17.32
CA THR A 3 -19.69 10.54 -16.41
C THR A 3 -18.19 10.81 -16.36
N ALA A 4 -17.82 12.08 -16.55
CA ALA A 4 -16.47 12.56 -16.35
C ALA A 4 -15.99 12.10 -14.97
N ARG A 5 -14.76 11.59 -14.89
CA ARG A 5 -14.16 11.28 -13.59
C ARG A 5 -13.95 12.60 -12.86
N TYR A 6 -14.48 12.73 -11.65
CA TYR A 6 -14.31 13.93 -10.85
C TYR A 6 -12.84 14.04 -10.42
N LEU A 7 -12.05 14.75 -11.22
CA LEU A 7 -10.74 15.22 -10.80
C LEU A 7 -10.94 16.36 -9.81
N SER A 8 -10.04 16.46 -8.83
CA SER A 8 -10.21 17.42 -7.76
C SER A 8 -10.20 18.84 -8.36
N PRO A 9 -11.18 19.70 -8.04
CA PRO A 9 -11.20 21.08 -8.49
C PRO A 9 -10.04 21.89 -7.89
N TYR A 10 -9.45 21.41 -6.79
CA TYR A 10 -8.37 22.07 -6.07
C TYR A 10 -6.98 21.45 -6.32
N ARG A 11 -6.80 20.66 -7.38
CA ARG A 11 -5.52 19.98 -7.68
C ARG A 11 -4.31 20.91 -7.79
N LYS A 12 -4.52 22.18 -8.16
CA LYS A 12 -3.48 23.22 -8.24
C LYS A 12 -3.10 23.83 -6.88
N HIS A 13 -3.94 23.65 -5.87
CA HIS A 13 -3.80 24.32 -4.57
C HIS A 13 -3.40 23.35 -3.45
N ARG A 14 -3.84 22.09 -3.51
CA ARG A 14 -3.52 21.07 -2.49
C ARG A 14 -3.60 19.65 -3.05
N SER A 15 -3.03 18.69 -2.31
CA SER A 15 -3.19 17.26 -2.58
C SER A 15 -4.66 16.84 -2.51
N ALA A 16 -4.99 15.72 -3.17
CA ALA A 16 -6.33 15.19 -3.21
C ALA A 16 -6.32 13.69 -2.88
N VAL A 17 -7.26 13.26 -2.04
CA VAL A 17 -7.40 11.86 -1.64
C VAL A 17 -8.58 11.23 -2.38
N TYR A 18 -8.37 10.04 -2.93
CA TYR A 18 -9.37 9.31 -3.70
C TYR A 18 -9.55 7.90 -3.18
N HIS A 19 -10.80 7.49 -2.96
CA HIS A 19 -11.12 6.07 -2.84
C HIS A 19 -11.42 5.50 -4.23
N CYS A 20 -10.62 4.54 -4.66
CA CYS A 20 -10.73 3.89 -5.97
C CYS A 20 -11.14 2.42 -5.82
N ILE A 21 -12.05 1.96 -6.67
CA ILE A 21 -12.48 0.56 -6.70
C ILE A 21 -12.47 0.07 -8.15
N SER A 22 -12.07 -1.18 -8.35
CA SER A 22 -12.27 -1.89 -9.61
C SER A 22 -12.58 -3.35 -9.35
N ARG A 23 -13.47 -3.91 -10.18
CA ARG A 23 -13.97 -5.28 -10.06
C ARG A 23 -13.70 -6.08 -11.33
N VAL A 24 -13.50 -7.37 -11.16
CA VAL A 24 -13.32 -8.36 -12.25
C VAL A 24 -14.65 -8.54 -13.00
N VAL A 25 -14.57 -8.80 -14.31
CA VAL A 25 -15.73 -9.13 -15.16
C VAL A 25 -16.52 -10.30 -14.54
N ASP A 26 -17.85 -10.24 -14.63
CA ASP A 26 -18.81 -11.22 -14.08
C ASP A 26 -18.63 -11.51 -12.59
N ARG A 27 -17.95 -10.63 -11.86
CA ARG A 27 -17.64 -10.78 -10.42
C ARG A 27 -16.92 -12.09 -10.08
N ARG A 28 -16.23 -12.71 -11.04
CA ARG A 28 -15.51 -13.97 -10.85
C ARG A 28 -14.42 -13.83 -9.79
N PHE A 29 -14.28 -14.84 -8.93
CA PHE A 29 -13.27 -14.91 -7.89
C PHE A 29 -11.94 -15.43 -8.44
N ILE A 30 -11.26 -14.62 -9.25
CA ILE A 30 -9.99 -14.98 -9.89
C ILE A 30 -8.76 -14.55 -9.10
N LEU A 31 -8.92 -13.69 -8.09
CA LEU A 31 -7.81 -13.14 -7.33
C LEU A 31 -7.51 -14.10 -6.18
N GLY A 32 -6.74 -15.15 -6.48
CA GLY A 32 -6.13 -16.05 -5.50
C GLY A 32 -4.95 -15.37 -4.79
N ASP A 33 -4.22 -16.15 -4.00
CA ASP A 33 -3.14 -15.62 -3.17
C ASP A 33 -1.97 -15.12 -4.04
N THR A 34 -1.58 -15.89 -5.06
CA THR A 34 -0.57 -15.51 -6.06
C THR A 34 -0.95 -14.24 -6.81
N GLU A 35 -2.20 -14.13 -7.27
CA GLU A 35 -2.71 -12.94 -7.95
C GLU A 35 -2.68 -11.72 -7.06
N ARG A 36 -3.09 -11.86 -5.79
CA ARG A 36 -3.11 -10.74 -4.84
C ARG A 36 -1.69 -10.28 -4.51
N GLU A 37 -0.73 -11.19 -4.37
CA GLU A 37 0.68 -10.84 -4.17
C GLU A 37 1.25 -10.05 -5.34
N LEU A 38 1.10 -10.57 -6.55
CA LEU A 38 1.54 -9.86 -7.74
C LEU A 38 0.85 -8.49 -7.85
N PHE A 39 -0.46 -8.43 -7.60
CA PHE A 39 -1.21 -7.19 -7.67
C PHE A 39 -0.63 -6.14 -6.71
N VAL A 40 -0.33 -6.52 -5.46
CA VAL A 40 0.30 -5.62 -4.49
C VAL A 40 1.68 -5.16 -4.99
N GLY A 41 2.50 -6.06 -5.54
CA GLY A 41 3.79 -5.70 -6.14
C GLY A 41 3.66 -4.68 -7.29
N LEU A 42 2.78 -4.96 -8.25
CA LEU A 42 2.49 -4.06 -9.37
C LEU A 42 1.95 -2.71 -8.88
N MET A 43 1.06 -2.73 -7.90
CA MET A 43 0.49 -1.54 -7.28
C MET A 43 1.58 -0.66 -6.66
N ARG A 44 2.56 -1.24 -5.95
CA ARG A 44 3.69 -0.51 -5.35
C ARG A 44 4.70 0.00 -6.40
N ASN A 45 4.87 -0.72 -7.50
CA ASN A 45 5.68 -0.26 -8.63
C ASN A 45 5.02 0.94 -9.33
N CYS A 46 3.72 0.86 -9.57
CA CYS A 46 2.92 1.97 -10.10
C CYS A 46 2.93 3.16 -9.13
N GLU A 47 2.71 2.95 -7.83
CA GLU A 47 2.80 4.01 -6.80
C GLU A 47 4.10 4.82 -6.94
N THR A 48 5.24 4.12 -7.10
CA THR A 48 6.54 4.77 -7.26
C THR A 48 6.64 5.56 -8.56
N PHE A 49 6.32 4.95 -9.71
CA PHE A 49 6.45 5.63 -10.99
C PHE A 49 5.52 6.83 -11.12
N TYR A 50 4.28 6.70 -10.67
CA TYR A 50 3.28 7.76 -10.78
C TYR A 50 3.43 8.83 -9.69
N GLY A 51 4.25 8.62 -8.67
CA GLY A 51 4.44 9.59 -7.58
C GLY A 51 3.16 9.85 -6.77
N VAL A 52 2.21 8.93 -6.79
CA VAL A 52 1.04 8.95 -5.90
C VAL A 52 1.38 8.22 -4.60
N LYS A 53 0.64 8.46 -3.53
CA LYS A 53 0.81 7.74 -2.25
C LYS A 53 -0.39 6.85 -2.01
N ILE A 54 -0.17 5.56 -1.80
CA ILE A 54 -1.24 4.63 -1.42
C ILE A 54 -1.31 4.64 0.10
N LEU A 55 -2.33 5.34 0.59
CA LEU A 55 -2.64 5.54 1.99
C LEU A 55 -3.16 4.25 2.64
N SER A 56 -4.10 3.59 1.96
CA SER A 56 -4.65 2.30 2.35
C SER A 56 -5.05 1.50 1.12
N TYR A 57 -5.16 0.18 1.25
CA TYR A 57 -5.58 -0.73 0.20
C TYR A 57 -6.16 -2.02 0.79
N CYS A 58 -7.01 -2.68 0.01
CA CYS A 58 -7.42 -4.06 0.23
C CYS A 58 -7.69 -4.75 -1.11
N VAL A 59 -7.02 -5.88 -1.38
CA VAL A 59 -7.28 -6.71 -2.56
C VAL A 59 -8.15 -7.89 -2.13
N MET A 60 -9.38 -7.94 -2.63
CA MET A 60 -10.36 -9.01 -2.36
C MET A 60 -10.24 -10.11 -3.44
N SER A 61 -11.10 -11.13 -3.39
CA SER A 61 -11.10 -12.25 -4.36
C SER A 61 -11.59 -11.88 -5.76
N ASN A 62 -12.35 -10.79 -5.94
CA ASN A 62 -12.84 -10.34 -7.26
C ASN A 62 -12.79 -8.83 -7.48
N HIS A 63 -12.26 -8.05 -6.54
CA HIS A 63 -12.15 -6.60 -6.65
C HIS A 63 -11.05 -6.09 -5.73
N PHE A 64 -10.70 -4.81 -5.85
CA PHE A 64 -9.77 -4.16 -4.94
C PHE A 64 -10.23 -2.74 -4.61
N HIS A 65 -9.79 -2.26 -3.44
CA HIS A 65 -10.01 -0.91 -2.94
C HIS A 65 -8.66 -0.25 -2.71
N LEU A 66 -8.48 0.99 -3.17
CA LEU A 66 -7.31 1.82 -2.88
C LEU A 66 -7.74 3.17 -2.33
N LEU A 67 -7.08 3.65 -1.28
CA LEU A 67 -7.12 5.05 -0.86
C LEU A 67 -5.82 5.69 -1.34
N VAL A 68 -5.91 6.63 -2.28
CA VAL A 68 -4.77 7.20 -3.00
C VAL A 68 -4.72 8.70 -2.77
N GLU A 69 -3.62 9.19 -2.22
CA GLU A 69 -3.28 10.62 -2.20
C GLU A 69 -2.49 10.96 -3.48
N VAL A 70 -3.03 11.89 -4.25
CA VAL A 70 -2.37 12.51 -5.40
C VAL A 70 -1.80 13.86 -4.95
N PRO A 71 -0.50 14.12 -5.14
CA PRO A 71 0.10 15.39 -4.71
C PRO A 71 -0.50 16.57 -5.48
N LYS A 72 -0.29 17.78 -4.95
CA LYS A 72 -0.65 19.01 -5.66
C LYS A 72 0.12 19.08 -6.98
N GLU A 73 -0.53 19.60 -8.01
CA GLU A 73 0.07 19.80 -9.32
C GLU A 73 1.32 20.68 -9.20
N GLY A 74 2.45 20.22 -9.74
CA GLY A 74 3.74 20.92 -9.66
C GLY A 74 4.42 20.90 -8.28
N GLU A 75 3.86 20.23 -7.27
CA GLU A 75 4.46 20.17 -5.92
C GLU A 75 5.75 19.37 -5.87
N VAL A 76 5.82 18.30 -6.66
CA VAL A 76 6.96 17.41 -6.69
C VAL A 76 7.70 17.63 -7.99
N GLU A 77 8.82 18.34 -7.90
CA GLU A 77 9.79 18.41 -8.98
C GLU A 77 10.42 17.02 -9.18
N ILE A 78 10.63 16.65 -10.43
CA ILE A 78 11.23 15.38 -10.80
C ILE A 78 12.57 15.74 -11.41
N ASP A 79 13.63 15.65 -10.63
CA ASP A 79 15.00 15.75 -11.12
C ASP A 79 15.38 14.50 -11.93
N ASP A 80 16.61 14.46 -12.43
CA ASP A 80 17.09 13.41 -13.34
C ASP A 80 17.24 12.05 -12.63
N ASP A 81 17.66 12.06 -11.36
CA ASP A 81 17.81 10.85 -10.55
C ASP A 81 16.46 10.28 -10.14
N GLU A 82 15.52 11.13 -9.71
CA GLU A 82 14.15 10.76 -9.38
C GLU A 82 13.42 10.22 -10.61
N PHE A 83 13.63 10.83 -11.78
CA PHE A 83 13.11 10.30 -13.06
C PHE A 83 13.59 8.87 -13.29
N LEU A 84 14.90 8.62 -13.25
CA LEU A 84 15.46 7.29 -13.47
C LEU A 84 15.02 6.29 -12.40
N ARG A 85 14.93 6.71 -11.13
CA ARG A 85 14.42 5.88 -10.03
C ARG A 85 12.98 5.45 -10.27
N ARG A 86 12.13 6.36 -10.74
CA ARG A 86 10.72 6.09 -11.09
C ARG A 86 10.59 5.15 -12.27
N VAL A 87 11.34 5.37 -13.35
CA VAL A 87 11.36 4.47 -14.52
C VAL A 87 11.79 3.06 -14.09
N LYS A 88 12.87 2.94 -13.32
CA LYS A 88 13.39 1.66 -12.82
C LYS A 88 12.35 0.86 -12.03
N ALA A 89 11.45 1.54 -11.32
CA ALA A 89 10.45 0.87 -10.51
C ALA A 89 9.34 0.20 -11.34
N LEU A 90 9.05 0.68 -12.55
CA LEU A 90 7.89 0.24 -13.33
C LEU A 90 8.25 -0.65 -14.54
N TYR A 91 9.45 -0.48 -15.09
CA TYR A 91 9.88 -1.15 -16.31
C TYR A 91 10.88 -2.28 -16.04
N SER A 92 11.05 -3.19 -17.02
CA SER A 92 12.00 -4.29 -16.89
C SER A 92 13.44 -3.76 -16.78
N PRO A 93 14.38 -4.55 -16.21
CA PRO A 93 15.79 -4.15 -16.14
C PRO A 93 16.39 -3.79 -17.50
N SER A 94 16.05 -4.55 -18.55
CA SER A 94 16.51 -4.30 -19.93
C SER A 94 16.00 -2.97 -20.47
N TYR A 95 14.69 -2.71 -20.35
CA TYR A 95 14.09 -1.47 -20.81
C TYR A 95 14.60 -0.26 -20.01
N TYR A 96 14.78 -0.41 -18.70
CA TYR A 96 15.38 0.64 -17.88
C TYR A 96 16.82 0.96 -18.31
N ALA A 97 17.64 -0.06 -18.61
CA ALA A 97 19.01 0.15 -19.09
C ALA A 97 19.04 0.92 -20.42
N GLU A 98 18.15 0.56 -21.36
CA GLU A 98 17.98 1.28 -22.62
C GLU A 98 17.57 2.74 -22.41
N VAL A 99 16.54 3.00 -21.60
CA VAL A 99 16.10 4.36 -21.27
C VAL A 99 17.21 5.16 -20.59
N LYS A 100 17.93 4.55 -19.65
CA LYS A 100 19.05 5.16 -18.94
C LYS A 100 20.15 5.56 -19.93
N GLN A 101 20.53 4.67 -20.85
CA GLN A 101 21.57 4.94 -21.84
C GLN A 101 21.18 6.08 -22.78
N ILE A 102 19.96 6.03 -23.34
CA ILE A 102 19.45 7.09 -24.23
C ILE A 102 19.48 8.43 -23.50
N PHE A 103 19.02 8.46 -22.25
CA PHE A 103 18.95 9.69 -21.47
C PHE A 103 20.33 10.29 -21.19
N TYR A 104 21.32 9.49 -20.78
CA TYR A 104 22.68 10.00 -20.55
C TYR A 104 23.37 10.44 -21.84
N ASN A 105 23.20 9.72 -22.95
CA ASN A 105 23.75 10.16 -24.24
C ASN A 105 23.23 11.56 -24.64
N LEU A 106 21.95 11.84 -24.41
CA LEU A 106 21.37 13.17 -24.65
C LEU A 106 21.97 14.24 -23.73
N LEU A 107 22.23 13.91 -22.46
CA LEU A 107 22.86 14.83 -21.50
C LEU A 107 24.35 15.10 -21.80
N GLU A 108 25.11 14.08 -22.20
CA GLU A 108 26.51 14.23 -22.60
C GLU A 108 26.64 15.11 -23.84
N THR A 109 25.77 14.92 -24.83
CA THR A 109 25.72 15.77 -26.03
C THR A 109 25.40 17.23 -25.67
N ALA A 110 24.61 17.46 -24.61
CA ALA A 110 24.33 18.81 -24.10
C ALA A 110 25.51 19.48 -23.40
N SER A 111 26.41 18.69 -22.83
CA SER A 111 27.58 19.20 -22.11
C SER A 111 28.71 19.63 -23.06
N GLN A 112 28.69 19.16 -24.31
CA GLN A 112 29.71 19.44 -25.34
C GLN A 112 29.34 20.57 -26.29
N ASP A 113 28.08 21.01 -26.29
CA ASP A 113 27.58 22.07 -27.17
C ASP A 113 27.82 23.45 -26.55
N ALA A 114 28.50 24.36 -27.28
CA ALA A 114 28.92 25.66 -26.76
C ALA A 114 27.74 26.58 -26.38
N GLU A 115 26.54 26.32 -26.94
CA GLU A 115 25.30 27.03 -26.61
C GLU A 115 24.43 26.29 -25.57
N GLY A 116 24.76 25.04 -25.20
CA GLY A 116 24.19 24.24 -24.10
C GLY A 116 22.67 23.95 -24.12
N ASN A 117 21.90 24.63 -24.97
CA ASN A 117 20.44 24.73 -24.81
C ASN A 117 19.67 23.64 -25.59
N SER A 118 20.10 23.31 -26.82
CA SER A 118 19.33 22.41 -27.72
C SER A 118 19.28 20.96 -27.23
N SER A 119 20.42 20.42 -26.82
CA SER A 119 20.54 19.03 -26.35
C SER A 119 19.96 18.81 -24.95
N ARG A 120 20.01 19.81 -24.06
CA ARG A 120 19.30 19.74 -22.76
C ARG A 120 17.79 19.72 -22.97
N VAL A 121 17.28 20.54 -23.91
CA VAL A 121 15.88 20.51 -24.32
C VAL A 121 15.48 19.13 -24.88
N ALA A 122 16.35 18.47 -25.63
CA ALA A 122 16.10 17.11 -26.12
C ALA A 122 15.99 16.08 -24.97
N ALA A 123 16.89 16.12 -23.98
CA ALA A 123 16.84 15.28 -22.79
C ALA A 123 15.56 15.54 -21.97
N ASP A 124 15.19 16.80 -21.77
CA ASP A 124 13.98 17.19 -21.04
C ASP A 124 12.70 16.76 -21.78
N ASN A 125 12.69 16.86 -23.12
CA ASN A 125 11.58 16.35 -23.95
C ASN A 125 11.45 14.83 -23.85
N PHE A 126 12.56 14.09 -23.89
CA PHE A 126 12.55 12.65 -23.69
C PHE A 126 12.01 12.28 -22.31
N LYS A 127 12.48 12.95 -21.25
CA LYS A 127 11.97 12.80 -19.88
C LYS A 127 10.46 13.10 -19.79
N ARG A 128 9.98 14.13 -20.51
CA ARG A 128 8.56 14.52 -20.56
C ARG A 128 7.63 13.43 -21.11
N GLN A 129 8.12 12.54 -21.98
CA GLN A 129 7.35 11.38 -22.47
C GLN A 129 6.92 10.45 -21.32
N TYR A 130 7.69 10.42 -20.23
CA TYR A 130 7.38 9.65 -19.04
C TYR A 130 6.67 10.48 -17.99
N THR A 131 7.24 11.64 -17.65
CA THR A 131 6.80 12.46 -16.51
C THR A 131 5.42 13.08 -16.72
N SER A 132 4.99 13.31 -17.97
CA SER A 132 3.64 13.78 -18.30
C SER A 132 2.50 12.88 -17.80
N ARG A 133 2.79 11.61 -17.50
CA ARG A 133 1.81 10.65 -16.97
C ARG A 133 1.81 10.60 -15.45
N MET A 134 2.79 11.22 -14.79
CA MET A 134 2.96 11.18 -13.33
C MET A 134 1.96 12.12 -12.65
N HIS A 135 1.67 11.83 -11.38
CA HIS A 135 0.67 12.52 -10.55
C HIS A 135 -0.73 12.53 -11.17
N ASP A 136 -1.03 11.59 -12.07
CA ASP A 136 -2.34 11.40 -12.70
C ASP A 136 -2.97 10.08 -12.27
N LEU A 137 -4.11 10.18 -11.57
CA LEU A 137 -4.84 9.04 -11.05
C LEU A 137 -5.33 8.10 -12.17
N GLY A 138 -5.72 8.66 -13.32
CA GLY A 138 -6.22 7.91 -14.45
C GLY A 138 -5.16 7.03 -15.09
N ASN A 139 -3.97 7.59 -15.30
CA ASN A 139 -2.81 6.88 -15.81
C ASN A 139 -2.29 5.84 -14.82
N PHE A 140 -2.25 6.17 -13.52
CA PHE A 140 -1.92 5.22 -12.46
C PHE A 140 -2.84 3.99 -12.51
N MET A 141 -4.16 4.20 -12.45
CA MET A 141 -5.14 3.11 -12.44
C MET A 141 -5.17 2.33 -13.76
N LYS A 142 -5.00 3.01 -14.91
CA LYS A 142 -4.91 2.36 -16.22
C LYS A 142 -3.72 1.41 -16.26
N SER A 143 -2.54 1.88 -15.86
CA SER A 143 -1.30 1.11 -15.90
C SER A 143 -1.34 -0.08 -14.97
N LEU A 144 -1.79 0.10 -13.72
CA LEU A 144 -1.96 -0.99 -12.75
C LEU A 144 -2.86 -2.10 -13.30
N LYS A 145 -4.07 -1.73 -13.77
CA LYS A 145 -5.04 -2.67 -14.30
C LYS A 145 -4.56 -3.38 -15.57
N GLN A 146 -3.92 -2.65 -16.49
CA GLN A 146 -3.42 -3.23 -17.74
C GLN A 146 -2.27 -4.19 -17.51
N ARG A 147 -1.33 -3.85 -16.62
CA ARG A 147 -0.20 -4.73 -16.28
C ARG A 147 -0.68 -6.03 -15.66
N PHE A 148 -1.58 -5.94 -14.69
CA PHE A 148 -2.19 -7.13 -14.09
C PHE A 148 -2.95 -7.95 -15.12
N SER A 149 -3.76 -7.32 -15.98
CA SER A 149 -4.53 -8.04 -17.02
C SER A 149 -3.61 -8.77 -17.99
N ARG A 150 -2.54 -8.13 -18.46
CA ARG A 150 -1.57 -8.73 -19.39
C ARG A 150 -0.87 -9.92 -18.77
N TRP A 151 -0.45 -9.80 -17.51
CA TRP A 151 0.14 -10.93 -16.79
C TRP A 151 -0.86 -12.06 -16.63
N TYR A 152 -2.06 -11.78 -16.10
CA TYR A 152 -3.08 -12.81 -15.81
C TYR A 152 -3.51 -13.55 -17.08
N ASN A 153 -3.79 -12.81 -18.15
CA ASN A 153 -4.15 -13.34 -19.45
C ASN A 153 -3.07 -14.27 -20.01
N ARG A 154 -1.80 -13.84 -19.98
CA ARG A 154 -0.67 -14.67 -20.41
C ARG A 154 -0.51 -15.93 -19.58
N HIS A 155 -0.65 -15.83 -18.25
CA HIS A 155 -0.47 -16.97 -17.34
C HIS A 155 -1.61 -17.98 -17.42
N ASN A 156 -2.81 -17.54 -17.81
CA ASN A 156 -4.01 -18.38 -17.87
C ASN A 156 -4.42 -18.72 -19.32
N ASN A 157 -3.54 -18.51 -20.30
CA ASN A 157 -3.81 -18.69 -21.74
C ASN A 157 -5.18 -18.11 -22.16
N ARG A 158 -5.44 -16.88 -21.71
CA ARG A 158 -6.72 -16.18 -21.86
C ARG A 158 -6.52 -14.89 -22.64
N ASP A 159 -7.49 -14.54 -23.46
CA ASP A 159 -7.60 -13.20 -24.07
C ASP A 159 -8.80 -12.39 -23.54
N GLY A 160 -8.82 -11.10 -23.85
CA GLY A 160 -9.92 -10.20 -23.55
C GLY A 160 -9.90 -9.51 -22.18
N TYR A 161 -10.95 -8.75 -21.89
CA TYR A 161 -11.03 -7.87 -20.72
C TYR A 161 -11.10 -8.62 -19.39
N LEU A 162 -10.27 -8.24 -18.42
CA LEU A 162 -10.30 -8.82 -17.08
C LEU A 162 -11.18 -8.04 -16.11
N TRP A 163 -11.28 -6.74 -16.30
CA TRP A 163 -11.99 -5.82 -15.42
C TRP A 163 -13.33 -5.42 -16.02
N SER A 164 -14.38 -5.33 -15.19
CA SER A 164 -15.77 -5.06 -15.62
C SER A 164 -16.00 -3.67 -16.24
N GLY A 165 -14.95 -2.86 -16.40
CA GLY A 165 -15.01 -1.53 -16.97
C GLY A 165 -13.91 -0.61 -16.44
N ARG A 166 -14.17 0.70 -16.48
CA ARG A 166 -13.35 1.72 -15.82
C ARG A 166 -13.38 1.51 -14.30
N TYR A 167 -12.34 1.98 -13.59
CA TYR A 167 -12.41 2.07 -12.13
C TYR A 167 -13.40 3.16 -11.70
N THR A 168 -14.01 3.01 -10.52
CA THR A 168 -14.75 4.08 -9.84
C THR A 168 -13.81 4.84 -8.93
N SER A 169 -14.04 6.14 -8.76
CA SER A 169 -13.29 6.98 -7.82
C SER A 169 -14.20 7.97 -7.12
N VAL A 170 -14.04 8.10 -5.81
CA VAL A 170 -14.72 9.08 -4.97
C VAL A 170 -13.65 10.00 -4.37
N LEU A 171 -13.86 11.31 -4.45
CA LEU A 171 -13.00 12.29 -3.78
C LEU A 171 -13.30 12.24 -2.28
N VAL A 172 -12.26 12.09 -1.46
CA VAL A 172 -12.35 11.92 -0.01
C VAL A 172 -11.72 13.12 0.66
N GLN A 173 -12.42 13.73 1.61
CA GLN A 173 -11.86 14.80 2.43
C GLN A 173 -10.72 14.23 3.30
N ALA A 174 -9.57 14.91 3.29
CA ALA A 174 -8.46 14.62 4.19
C ALA A 174 -8.92 14.73 5.66
N GLY A 175 -8.24 14.07 6.59
CA GLY A 175 -8.65 14.08 8.00
C GLY A 175 -9.58 12.95 8.38
N TYR A 176 -10.67 13.27 9.07
CA TYR A 176 -11.61 12.32 9.66
C TYR A 176 -12.22 11.39 8.61
N VAL A 177 -12.67 11.91 7.47
CA VAL A 177 -13.31 11.08 6.44
C VAL A 177 -12.30 10.10 5.80
N ALA A 178 -11.06 10.54 5.55
CA ALA A 178 -9.99 9.66 5.08
C ALA A 178 -9.65 8.54 6.08
N ARG A 179 -9.69 8.85 7.39
CA ARG A 179 -9.50 7.88 8.48
C ARG A 179 -10.58 6.79 8.47
N ILE A 180 -11.85 7.18 8.42
CA ILE A 180 -13.00 6.24 8.33
C ILE A 180 -12.96 5.44 7.02
N MET A 181 -12.57 6.06 5.90
CA MET A 181 -12.43 5.33 4.64
C MET A 181 -11.31 4.29 4.71
N SER A 182 -10.20 4.61 5.36
CA SER A 182 -9.08 3.69 5.55
C SER A 182 -9.48 2.46 6.36
N THR A 183 -10.20 2.64 7.47
CA THR A 183 -10.70 1.51 8.30
C THR A 183 -11.74 0.70 7.57
N TYR A 184 -12.67 1.35 6.85
CA TYR A 184 -13.62 0.66 5.98
C TYR A 184 -12.90 -0.26 4.99
N ILE A 185 -11.84 0.22 4.34
CA ILE A 185 -11.03 -0.56 3.39
C ILE A 185 -10.43 -1.79 4.07
N ASP A 186 -9.73 -1.61 5.20
CA ASP A 186 -9.07 -2.72 5.92
C ASP A 186 -10.05 -3.73 6.53
N LEU A 187 -11.32 -3.34 6.76
CA LEU A 187 -12.37 -4.22 7.27
C LEU A 187 -13.08 -5.06 6.21
N ASN A 188 -12.89 -4.78 4.91
CA ASN A 188 -13.58 -5.53 3.84
C ASN A 188 -13.45 -7.06 3.96
N PRO A 189 -12.27 -7.63 4.27
CA PRO A 189 -12.11 -9.07 4.45
C PRO A 189 -12.95 -9.63 5.60
N VAL A 190 -13.04 -8.89 6.71
CA VAL A 190 -13.88 -9.25 7.86
C VAL A 190 -15.36 -9.17 7.50
N ARG A 191 -15.77 -8.09 6.81
CA ARG A 191 -17.16 -7.90 6.38
C ARG A 191 -17.60 -8.96 5.37
N ALA A 192 -16.69 -9.45 4.53
CA ALA A 192 -16.93 -10.58 3.63
C ALA A 192 -16.93 -11.95 4.36
N GLY A 193 -16.40 -12.02 5.59
CA GLY A 193 -16.20 -13.25 6.33
C GLY A 193 -15.07 -14.12 5.80
N MET A 194 -14.07 -13.51 5.16
CA MET A 194 -12.84 -14.19 4.72
C MET A 194 -11.90 -14.43 5.92
N VAL A 195 -11.98 -13.57 6.93
CA VAL A 195 -11.21 -13.68 8.18
C VAL A 195 -12.07 -13.13 9.34
N GLU A 196 -11.76 -13.56 10.56
CA GLU A 196 -12.45 -13.08 11.77
C GLU A 196 -11.98 -11.70 12.21
N LYS A 197 -10.70 -11.39 12.02
CA LYS A 197 -10.06 -10.16 12.49
C LYS A 197 -9.24 -9.51 11.37
N PRO A 198 -9.15 -8.16 11.31
CA PRO A 198 -8.55 -7.48 10.16
C PRO A 198 -7.03 -7.67 10.05
N ASP A 199 -6.34 -7.96 11.15
CA ASP A 199 -4.93 -8.32 11.22
C ASP A 199 -4.60 -9.67 10.53
N ALA A 200 -5.59 -10.54 10.36
CA ALA A 200 -5.41 -11.85 9.74
C ALA A 200 -5.39 -11.80 8.19
N TYR A 201 -5.72 -10.67 7.56
CA TYR A 201 -5.75 -10.55 6.11
C TYR A 201 -4.51 -9.84 5.56
N ARG A 202 -3.62 -10.58 4.87
CA ARG A 202 -2.33 -10.03 4.43
C ARG A 202 -2.39 -9.02 3.29
N TRP A 203 -3.42 -9.09 2.45
CA TRP A 203 -3.58 -8.21 1.29
C TRP A 203 -4.40 -6.96 1.58
N CYS A 204 -4.41 -6.50 2.84
CA CYS A 204 -4.85 -5.17 3.23
C CYS A 204 -3.71 -4.38 3.90
N SER A 205 -3.88 -3.07 4.04
CA SER A 205 -2.83 -2.20 4.59
C SER A 205 -2.55 -2.48 6.06
N TYR A 206 -3.57 -2.75 6.87
CA TYR A 206 -3.37 -3.04 8.27
C TYR A 206 -2.61 -4.35 8.50
N GLY A 207 -3.01 -5.44 7.85
CA GLY A 207 -2.31 -6.72 7.91
C GLY A 207 -0.85 -6.60 7.44
N ALA A 208 -0.62 -5.94 6.30
CA ALA A 208 0.73 -5.69 5.79
C ALA A 208 1.58 -4.83 6.74
N ALA A 209 1.00 -3.79 7.35
CA ALA A 209 1.69 -2.93 8.30
C ALA A 209 2.12 -3.68 9.57
N LEU A 210 1.25 -4.54 10.11
CA LEU A 210 1.58 -5.43 11.23
C LEU A 210 2.69 -6.42 10.86
N ALA A 211 2.63 -7.01 9.67
CA ALA A 211 3.67 -7.86 9.12
C ALA A 211 5.00 -7.10 8.92
N GLY A 212 4.98 -5.78 8.84
CA GLY A 212 6.19 -4.94 8.79
C GLY A 212 6.47 -4.29 7.45
N ASP A 213 5.48 -4.26 6.55
CA ASP A 213 5.60 -3.51 5.30
C ASP A 213 5.75 -2.01 5.60
N LYS A 214 6.86 -1.43 5.14
CA LYS A 214 7.20 -0.03 5.43
C LYS A 214 6.25 0.94 4.73
N ARG A 215 5.77 0.60 3.52
CA ARG A 215 4.92 1.50 2.73
C ARG A 215 3.50 1.53 3.29
N ALA A 216 2.96 0.38 3.69
CA ALA A 216 1.68 0.29 4.38
C ALA A 216 1.71 1.08 5.69
N ARG A 217 2.76 0.91 6.51
CA ARG A 217 2.95 1.71 7.74
C ARG A 217 2.94 3.21 7.47
N ARG A 218 3.70 3.67 6.48
CA ARG A 218 3.73 5.09 6.09
C ARG A 218 2.37 5.58 5.63
N GLY A 219 1.67 4.81 4.81
CA GLY A 219 0.32 5.13 4.33
C GLY A 219 -0.66 5.32 5.49
N LEU A 220 -0.74 4.36 6.42
CA LEU A 220 -1.64 4.44 7.58
C LEU A 220 -1.29 5.62 8.52
N CYS A 221 0.00 5.87 8.76
CA CYS A 221 0.39 7.04 9.54
C CYS A 221 0.09 8.36 8.81
N ARG A 222 0.22 8.38 7.48
CA ARG A 222 -0.17 9.54 6.67
C ARG A 222 -1.68 9.79 6.76
N VAL A 223 -2.52 8.76 6.75
CA VAL A 223 -3.97 8.89 6.97
C VAL A 223 -4.29 9.54 8.31
N LEU A 224 -3.61 9.12 9.39
CA LEU A 224 -3.80 9.70 10.72
C LEU A 224 -3.24 11.13 10.83
N TRP A 225 -2.26 11.49 10.00
CA TRP A 225 -1.62 12.80 10.00
C TRP A 225 -2.41 13.85 9.22
N LEU A 226 -3.06 13.45 8.13
CA LEU A 226 -3.88 14.35 7.32
C LEU A 226 -4.92 15.04 8.21
N LYS A 227 -5.06 16.36 8.08
CA LYS A 227 -5.99 17.19 8.85
C LYS A 227 -7.23 17.55 8.00
N ASP A 228 -8.34 17.83 8.67
CA ASP A 228 -9.62 18.19 8.05
C ASP A 228 -9.59 19.59 7.40
N GLU A 229 -8.79 20.51 7.95
CA GLU A 229 -8.59 21.89 7.48
C GLU A 229 -7.10 22.24 7.37
N MET A 230 -6.76 23.29 6.58
CA MET A 230 -5.43 23.91 6.67
C MET A 230 -5.28 24.51 8.07
N PRO A 231 -4.18 24.25 8.80
CA PRO A 231 -4.04 24.74 10.17
C PRO A 231 -4.13 26.27 10.22
N ASN A 232 -4.87 26.79 11.21
CA ASN A 232 -5.09 28.24 11.42
C ASN A 232 -3.86 28.97 11.95
N SER A 233 -2.75 28.27 12.21
CA SER A 233 -1.48 28.88 12.63
C SER A 233 -0.27 28.06 12.18
N ALA A 234 0.88 28.73 12.02
CA ALA A 234 2.15 28.10 11.69
C ALA A 234 2.68 27.14 12.78
N ALA A 235 2.25 27.32 14.04
CA ALA A 235 2.68 26.49 15.18
C ALA A 235 2.08 25.07 15.17
N GLU A 236 0.94 24.86 14.51
CA GLU A 236 0.31 23.54 14.35
C GLU A 236 0.80 22.78 13.10
N ASN A 237 1.77 23.36 12.39
CA ASN A 237 2.14 22.98 11.04
C ASN A 237 3.49 22.25 11.03
N GLN A 238 3.68 21.26 11.92
CA GLN A 238 4.84 20.38 11.75
C GLN A 238 4.71 19.72 10.37
N PRO A 239 5.70 19.87 9.47
CA PRO A 239 5.60 19.28 8.15
C PRO A 239 5.64 17.75 8.27
N TRP A 240 4.94 17.06 7.38
CA TRP A 240 5.07 15.62 7.28
C TRP A 240 6.51 15.27 6.86
N ASP A 241 7.23 14.61 7.75
CA ASP A 241 8.59 14.17 7.50
C ASP A 241 8.56 12.76 6.88
N GLU A 242 8.72 12.72 5.55
CA GLU A 242 8.72 11.47 4.79
C GLU A 242 9.89 10.55 5.17
N GLU A 243 11.02 11.11 5.61
CA GLU A 243 12.22 10.36 6.00
C GLU A 243 12.01 9.67 7.37
N ASN A 244 11.41 10.41 8.32
CA ASN A 244 11.12 9.91 9.66
C ASN A 244 9.80 9.15 9.79
N ALA A 245 8.96 9.11 8.75
CA ALA A 245 7.68 8.40 8.75
C ALA A 245 7.76 6.92 9.15
N ARG A 246 8.93 6.29 9.01
CA ARG A 246 9.20 4.91 9.46
C ARG A 246 9.11 4.74 10.98
N HIS A 247 9.34 5.80 11.76
CA HIS A 247 9.33 5.80 13.22
C HIS A 247 7.93 6.06 13.77
N TYR A 248 7.11 6.85 13.08
CA TYR A 248 5.75 7.18 13.47
C TYR A 248 4.91 5.94 13.79
N TRP A 249 5.05 4.87 13.00
CA TRP A 249 4.37 3.61 13.26
C TRP A 249 4.56 3.11 14.70
N THR A 250 5.79 3.17 15.21
CA THR A 250 6.12 2.74 16.58
C THR A 250 5.92 3.83 17.65
N ASP A 251 5.63 5.05 17.22
CA ASP A 251 5.46 6.22 18.09
C ASP A 251 3.95 6.56 18.20
N GLY A 252 3.13 5.55 18.48
CA GLY A 252 1.70 5.71 18.76
C GLY A 252 0.77 5.67 17.54
N CYS A 253 1.29 5.63 16.31
CA CYS A 253 0.44 5.53 15.10
C CYS A 253 -0.25 4.17 15.01
N ALA A 254 0.47 3.07 15.28
CA ALA A 254 -0.10 1.72 15.22
C ALA A 254 -1.26 1.54 16.21
N GLU A 255 -1.07 2.03 17.43
CA GLU A 255 -2.04 1.98 18.52
C GLU A 255 -3.29 2.78 18.17
N ARG A 256 -3.14 4.05 17.76
CA ARG A 256 -4.25 4.91 17.36
C ARG A 256 -5.04 4.35 16.19
N TYR A 257 -4.35 3.84 15.16
CA TYR A 257 -5.01 3.23 14.01
C TYR A 257 -5.77 1.96 14.42
N ARG A 258 -5.18 1.13 15.29
CA ARG A 258 -5.81 -0.10 15.78
C ARG A 258 -7.08 0.19 16.56
N VAL A 259 -7.06 1.18 17.46
CA VAL A 259 -8.28 1.58 18.21
C VAL A 259 -9.37 1.99 17.23
N LEU A 260 -9.07 2.91 16.30
CA LEU A 260 -10.03 3.36 15.29
C LEU A 260 -10.61 2.19 14.47
N LEU A 261 -9.74 1.30 13.99
CA LEU A 261 -10.13 0.15 13.18
C LEU A 261 -11.07 -0.80 13.91
N TYR A 262 -10.79 -1.11 15.18
CA TYR A 262 -11.61 -2.03 15.98
C TYR A 262 -12.93 -1.40 16.41
N THR A 263 -12.95 -0.10 16.72
CA THR A 263 -14.20 0.63 16.96
C THR A 263 -15.14 0.52 15.76
N ASP A 264 -14.61 0.66 14.53
CA ASP A 264 -15.40 0.52 13.30
C ASP A 264 -15.72 -0.94 12.92
N ALA A 265 -15.13 -1.92 13.62
CA ALA A 265 -15.22 -3.34 13.28
C ALA A 265 -16.44 -4.05 13.87
N GLU A 266 -17.21 -3.41 14.75
CA GLU A 266 -18.28 -4.07 15.50
C GLU A 266 -19.25 -4.84 14.59
N GLN A 267 -19.57 -6.07 15.01
CA GLN A 267 -20.60 -6.89 14.39
C GLN A 267 -21.99 -6.46 14.84
N THR A 268 -22.98 -6.57 13.96
CA THR A 268 -24.37 -6.25 14.33
C THR A 268 -25.30 -7.41 14.07
N PHE A 269 -26.27 -7.57 14.98
CA PHE A 269 -27.31 -8.59 14.94
C PHE A 269 -28.67 -7.92 14.88
N LYS A 270 -29.63 -8.59 14.24
CA LYS A 270 -31.05 -8.22 14.28
C LYS A 270 -31.88 -9.47 14.49
N ASP A 271 -33.01 -9.31 15.16
CA ASP A 271 -34.02 -10.34 15.24
C ASP A 271 -34.76 -10.38 13.89
N ILE A 272 -34.74 -11.54 13.25
CA ILE A 272 -35.37 -11.79 11.95
C ILE A 272 -36.35 -12.93 12.15
N MET A 273 -37.58 -12.76 11.66
CA MET A 273 -38.59 -13.81 11.65
C MET A 273 -38.32 -14.76 10.48
N THR A 274 -38.17 -16.04 10.76
CA THR A 274 -38.01 -17.08 9.75
C THR A 274 -39.34 -17.35 9.03
N ARG A 275 -39.27 -18.10 7.92
CA ARG A 275 -40.48 -18.52 7.18
C ARG A 275 -41.45 -19.34 8.03
N ASP A 276 -40.95 -19.99 9.08
CA ASP A 276 -41.73 -20.83 9.99
C ASP A 276 -42.28 -20.04 11.19
N GLY A 277 -42.18 -18.70 11.18
CA GLY A 277 -42.71 -17.83 12.24
C GLY A 277 -41.86 -17.76 13.51
N GLN A 278 -40.65 -18.36 13.52
CA GLN A 278 -39.73 -18.29 14.65
C GLN A 278 -38.84 -17.05 14.55
N TRP A 279 -38.62 -16.38 15.69
CA TRP A 279 -37.66 -15.28 15.77
C TRP A 279 -36.25 -15.83 16.00
N VAL A 280 -35.32 -15.48 15.12
CA VAL A 280 -33.91 -15.83 15.25
C VAL A 280 -33.03 -14.58 15.24
N LYS A 281 -32.01 -14.57 16.08
CA LYS A 281 -31.01 -13.50 16.10
C LYS A 281 -29.99 -13.73 15.00
N ALA A 282 -30.15 -13.04 13.87
CA ALA A 282 -29.27 -13.20 12.72
C ALA A 282 -28.18 -12.12 12.71
N GLN A 283 -26.95 -12.51 12.39
CA GLN A 283 -25.85 -11.56 12.18
C GLN A 283 -26.07 -10.84 10.84
N VAL A 284 -26.34 -9.53 10.88
CA VAL A 284 -26.60 -8.72 9.68
C VAL A 284 -25.35 -8.01 9.17
N ARG A 285 -24.34 -7.82 10.04
CA ARG A 285 -23.03 -7.29 9.65
C ARG A 285 -21.95 -8.12 10.35
N LYS A 286 -21.23 -8.94 9.58
CA LYS A 286 -20.04 -9.66 10.07
C LYS A 286 -19.02 -8.66 10.58
N GLY A 287 -18.38 -8.91 11.71
CA GLY A 287 -17.48 -7.97 12.37
C GLY A 287 -16.75 -8.62 13.53
N VAL A 288 -16.14 -7.78 14.36
CA VAL A 288 -15.46 -8.19 15.59
C VAL A 288 -16.43 -8.12 16.77
N SER A 289 -16.29 -9.02 17.74
CA SER A 289 -17.14 -9.04 18.94
C SER A 289 -16.86 -7.85 19.87
N LYS A 290 -17.85 -7.49 20.69
CA LYS A 290 -17.75 -6.35 21.61
C LYS A 290 -16.63 -6.57 22.63
N GLU A 291 -16.48 -7.80 23.14
CA GLU A 291 -15.45 -8.17 24.10
C GLU A 291 -14.04 -8.00 23.53
N GLU A 292 -13.85 -8.27 22.23
CA GLU A 292 -12.56 -8.06 21.57
C GLU A 292 -12.29 -6.56 21.33
N ILE A 293 -13.32 -5.77 21.05
CA ILE A 293 -13.19 -4.31 20.90
C ILE A 293 -12.83 -3.68 22.25
N GLU A 294 -13.50 -4.10 23.33
CA GLU A 294 -13.21 -3.67 24.70
C GLU A 294 -11.76 -3.99 25.08
N LYS A 295 -11.27 -5.21 24.81
CA LYS A 295 -9.85 -5.58 25.01
C LYS A 295 -8.88 -4.66 24.26
N VAL A 296 -9.19 -4.30 23.02
CA VAL A 296 -8.33 -3.40 22.24
C VAL A 296 -8.37 -1.97 22.80
N SER A 297 -9.53 -1.51 23.24
CA SER A 297 -9.71 -0.20 23.87
C SER A 297 -8.98 -0.10 25.21
N GLU A 298 -9.13 -1.09 26.08
CA GLU A 298 -8.46 -1.18 27.39
C GLU A 298 -6.93 -1.23 27.25
N ALA A 299 -6.43 -1.92 26.24
CA ALA A 299 -5.00 -1.94 25.91
C ALA A 299 -4.54 -0.64 25.20
N ASN A 300 -5.42 0.32 24.96
CA ASN A 300 -5.18 1.53 24.16
C ASN A 300 -4.53 1.21 22.80
N GLY A 301 -5.01 0.16 22.13
CA GLY A 301 -4.48 -0.30 20.84
C GLY A 301 -3.12 -0.98 20.90
N GLN A 302 -2.53 -1.21 22.08
CA GLN A 302 -1.25 -1.89 22.20
C GLN A 302 -1.36 -3.38 21.84
N VAL A 303 -0.30 -3.91 21.25
CA VAL A 303 -0.20 -5.33 20.89
C VAL A 303 1.08 -5.92 21.47
N ASN A 304 0.97 -7.09 22.10
CA ASN A 304 2.12 -7.74 22.72
C ASN A 304 3.04 -8.40 21.68
N MET A 305 4.24 -8.80 22.12
CA MET A 305 5.26 -9.38 21.23
C MET A 305 4.81 -10.69 20.60
N ALA A 306 4.21 -11.61 21.37
CA ALA A 306 3.73 -12.88 20.84
C ALA A 306 2.70 -12.67 19.72
N TYR A 307 1.88 -11.62 19.82
CA TYR A 307 0.94 -11.23 18.78
C TYR A 307 1.64 -10.62 17.56
N LEU A 308 2.60 -9.71 17.73
CA LEU A 308 3.37 -9.15 16.60
C LEU A 308 4.23 -10.21 15.90
N LEU A 309 4.86 -11.10 16.66
CA LEU A 309 5.59 -12.26 16.16
C LEU A 309 4.64 -13.11 15.34
N ARG A 310 3.47 -13.44 15.86
CA ARG A 310 2.43 -14.11 15.08
C ARG A 310 2.03 -13.34 13.83
N HIS A 311 2.18 -12.04 13.65
CA HIS A 311 1.85 -11.43 12.34
C HIS A 311 3.05 -11.32 11.41
N LYS A 312 4.25 -11.15 11.97
CA LYS A 312 5.50 -11.23 11.22
C LYS A 312 5.81 -12.64 10.73
N VAL A 313 5.29 -13.62 11.47
CA VAL A 313 5.63 -15.04 11.40
C VAL A 313 4.40 -15.95 11.25
N ARG A 314 3.11 -15.61 11.48
CA ARG A 314 1.92 -16.47 11.08
C ARG A 314 1.86 -16.67 9.57
N HIS A 315 2.59 -15.87 8.83
CA HIS A 315 3.20 -16.33 7.58
C HIS A 315 4.19 -17.49 7.87
N PHE A 316 3.84 -18.48 8.69
CA PHE A 316 4.76 -19.48 9.28
C PHE A 316 5.04 -20.57 8.25
N SER A 317 4.16 -20.67 7.24
CA SER A 317 4.39 -21.32 5.96
C SER A 317 5.40 -20.59 5.06
N ASP A 318 5.66 -19.29 5.29
CA ASP A 318 6.50 -18.44 4.41
C ASP A 318 7.75 -17.89 5.17
N GLY A 319 7.86 -18.18 6.47
CA GLY A 319 8.92 -17.73 7.37
C GLY A 319 9.94 -18.84 7.61
N MET A 320 11.21 -18.58 7.30
CA MET A 320 12.23 -19.64 7.25
C MET A 320 12.94 -19.83 8.60
N VAL A 321 13.27 -18.75 9.33
CA VAL A 321 14.09 -18.80 10.56
C VAL A 321 13.75 -17.65 11.54
N ILE A 322 13.76 -17.93 12.85
CA ILE A 322 13.58 -16.95 13.95
C ILE A 322 14.69 -17.15 14.99
N GLY A 323 15.23 -16.07 15.56
CA GLY A 323 16.27 -16.13 16.58
C GLY A 323 17.02 -14.81 16.72
N SER A 324 18.24 -14.87 17.27
CA SER A 324 19.11 -13.68 17.37
C SER A 324 19.56 -13.21 15.98
N GLN A 325 20.04 -11.97 15.89
CA GLN A 325 20.62 -11.46 14.65
C GLN A 325 21.79 -12.32 14.17
N THR A 326 22.64 -12.78 15.09
CA THR A 326 23.79 -13.66 14.81
C THR A 326 23.32 -14.97 14.19
N TYR A 327 22.39 -15.67 14.87
CA TYR A 327 21.84 -16.94 14.40
C TYR A 327 21.20 -16.81 13.00
N LEU A 328 20.43 -15.74 12.76
CA LEU A 328 19.80 -15.55 11.44
C LEU A 328 20.78 -15.24 10.33
N ASN A 329 21.88 -14.55 10.64
CA ASN A 329 22.90 -14.27 9.64
C ASN A 329 23.75 -15.51 9.34
N GLU A 330 24.00 -16.38 10.32
CA GLU A 330 24.62 -17.70 10.11
C GLU A 330 23.79 -18.56 9.16
N VAL A 331 22.49 -18.73 9.46
CA VAL A 331 21.60 -19.50 8.58
C VAL A 331 21.51 -18.85 7.19
N PHE A 332 21.45 -17.51 7.11
CA PHE A 332 21.44 -16.82 5.82
C PHE A 332 22.68 -17.05 4.96
N GLN A 333 23.88 -17.16 5.56
CA GLN A 333 25.08 -17.48 4.78
C GLN A 333 25.00 -18.89 4.19
N GLN A 334 24.46 -19.84 4.96
CA GLN A 334 24.30 -21.23 4.53
C GLN A 334 23.23 -21.40 3.45
N THR A 335 22.20 -20.54 3.45
CA THR A 335 21.08 -20.61 2.50
C THR A 335 21.04 -19.42 1.54
N LYS A 336 22.18 -18.78 1.27
CA LYS A 336 22.26 -17.53 0.49
C LYS A 336 21.71 -17.69 -0.92
N GLU A 337 21.95 -18.84 -1.52
CA GLU A 337 21.47 -19.26 -2.84
C GLU A 337 19.94 -19.27 -2.98
N TRP A 338 19.20 -19.41 -1.87
CA TRP A 338 17.74 -19.37 -1.89
C TRP A 338 17.20 -17.95 -2.02
N PHE A 339 18.05 -16.92 -1.91
CA PHE A 339 17.64 -15.53 -1.95
C PHE A 339 18.20 -14.82 -3.18
N GLY A 340 17.46 -13.83 -3.69
CA GLY A 340 17.95 -13.00 -4.79
C GLY A 340 19.26 -12.28 -4.43
N GLU A 341 20.16 -12.15 -5.41
CA GLU A 341 21.54 -11.63 -5.26
C GLU A 341 21.66 -10.30 -4.50
N LYS A 342 20.59 -9.50 -4.48
CA LYS A 342 20.56 -8.19 -3.80
C LYS A 342 20.42 -8.29 -2.28
N ARG A 343 20.07 -9.45 -1.73
CA ARG A 343 19.90 -9.61 -0.28
C ARG A 343 21.26 -9.75 0.38
N LYS A 344 21.63 -8.77 1.21
CA LYS A 344 22.92 -8.74 1.92
C LYS A 344 22.86 -9.29 3.36
N SER A 345 21.66 -9.52 3.90
CA SER A 345 21.47 -10.07 5.25
C SER A 345 20.12 -10.79 5.42
N GLY A 346 20.11 -11.80 6.29
CA GLY A 346 18.93 -12.60 6.62
C GLY A 346 18.03 -11.93 7.65
N ALA A 347 18.64 -11.39 8.71
CA ALA A 347 17.95 -10.90 9.89
C ALA A 347 17.09 -9.65 9.62
N ARG A 348 15.84 -9.67 10.10
CA ARG A 348 14.98 -8.48 10.22
C ARG A 348 14.58 -8.30 11.68
N LYS A 349 15.13 -7.27 12.32
CA LYS A 349 14.87 -6.95 13.74
C LYS A 349 13.40 -6.66 13.99
N MET A 350 12.88 -7.20 15.10
CA MET A 350 11.54 -6.88 15.57
C MET A 350 11.56 -5.58 16.36
N LYS A 351 10.65 -4.67 16.02
CA LYS A 351 10.53 -3.35 16.66
C LYS A 351 9.13 -3.21 17.25
N SER A 352 9.06 -3.03 18.56
CA SER A 352 7.88 -2.54 19.30
C SER A 352 8.36 -1.52 20.34
N LYS A 353 7.47 -0.63 20.79
CA LYS A 353 7.79 0.41 21.78
C LYS A 353 8.34 -0.20 23.08
N HIS A 354 7.72 -1.28 23.57
CA HIS A 354 8.12 -2.00 24.78
C HIS A 354 9.47 -2.71 24.71
N TRP A 355 10.03 -2.94 23.50
CA TRP A 355 11.27 -3.70 23.32
C TRP A 355 12.47 -2.83 22.91
N ARG A 356 12.29 -1.52 22.70
CA ARG A 356 13.45 -0.62 22.57
C ARG A 356 14.36 -0.66 23.81
N GLN A 357 13.83 -1.10 24.95
CA GLN A 357 14.51 -1.20 26.25
C GLN A 357 14.92 -2.63 26.64
N SER A 358 14.69 -3.64 25.80
CA SER A 358 14.98 -5.01 26.18
C SER A 358 16.41 -5.44 25.81
N PRO A 359 17.09 -6.21 26.68
CA PRO A 359 18.45 -6.67 26.44
C PRO A 359 18.58 -7.78 25.38
N LYS A 360 17.49 -8.46 24.99
CA LYS A 360 17.55 -9.59 24.05
C LYS A 360 17.01 -9.20 22.68
N GLU A 361 17.85 -9.14 21.65
CA GLU A 361 17.37 -8.85 20.30
C GLU A 361 16.73 -10.07 19.64
N VAL A 362 15.51 -9.92 19.11
CA VAL A 362 14.83 -10.98 18.34
C VAL A 362 14.61 -10.53 16.89
N CYS A 363 15.00 -11.39 15.96
CA CYS A 363 14.95 -11.18 14.52
C CYS A 363 14.17 -12.32 13.82
N ALA A 364 13.63 -12.04 12.64
CA ALA A 364 13.02 -13.03 11.76
C ALA A 364 13.60 -12.95 10.34
N MET A 365 13.68 -14.10 9.64
CA MET A 365 14.11 -14.23 8.25
C MET A 365 12.98 -14.86 7.42
N ARG A 366 12.53 -14.17 6.36
CA ARG A 366 11.51 -14.65 5.41
C ARG A 366 12.13 -15.33 4.21
N ASP A 367 11.44 -16.33 3.67
CA ASP A 367 11.62 -16.75 2.28
C ASP A 367 11.16 -15.62 1.33
N LEU A 368 11.89 -15.37 0.25
CA LEU A 368 11.53 -14.38 -0.78
C LEU A 368 11.30 -15.03 -2.15
N GLN A 369 11.25 -16.37 -2.22
CA GLN A 369 10.97 -17.08 -3.47
C GLN A 369 9.47 -17.21 -3.81
N GLN A 370 8.57 -16.64 -3.01
CA GLN A 370 7.13 -16.56 -3.32
C GLN A 370 6.67 -15.13 -3.64
#